data_AF-A0A2B9DI88-F1
#
_entry.id   AF-A0A2B9DI88-F1
#
_cell.length_a   1.000
_cell.length_b   1.000
_cell.length_c   1.000
_cell.angle_alpha   90.00
_cell.angle_beta   90.00
_cell.angle_gamma   90.00
#
_symmetry.space_group_name_H-M   'P 1'
#
loop_
_entity.id
_entity.type
_entity.pdbx_description
1 polymer ?
#
loop_
_entity_poly.entity_id
_entity_poly.type
_entity_poly.pdbx_seq_one_letter_code
_entity_poly.pdbx_strand_id
1 'polypeptide(L)' 'MAEEQPFLLQKIILVFVFIGTIFTSLYNITLHKEEADERKKAKSLLPMYIIVTFMALFSSDIANYIKNFI' A
#
# COMPACT_ATOMS: atom_id res chain seq x y z
N MET A 1 -2.24 -22.73 -16.35
CA MET A 1 -1.59 -23.16 -15.08
C MET A 1 -0.34 -22.34 -14.74
N ALA A 2 0.41 -21.78 -15.71
CA ALA A 2 1.61 -20.95 -15.42
C ALA A 2 1.31 -19.48 -15.05
N GLU A 3 0.11 -18.96 -15.33
CA GLU A 3 -0.27 -17.56 -15.04
C GLU A 3 -0.78 -17.32 -13.60
N GLU A 4 -1.29 -18.34 -12.90
CA GLU A 4 -1.84 -18.17 -11.55
C GLU A 4 -0.75 -18.04 -10.47
N GLN A 5 0.37 -18.73 -10.66
CA GLN A 5 1.51 -18.74 -9.74
C GLN A 5 2.21 -17.37 -9.60
N PRO A 6 2.54 -16.65 -10.69
CA PRO A 6 3.15 -15.31 -10.58
C PRO A 6 2.19 -14.28 -9.98
N PHE A 7 0.87 -14.41 -10.23
CA PHE A 7 -0.15 -13.52 -9.66
C PHE A 7 -0.28 -13.68 -8.14
N LEU A 8 -0.28 -14.93 -7.64
CA LEU A 8 -0.30 -15.22 -6.20
C LEU A 8 0.96 -14.70 -5.50
N LEU A 9 2.14 -14.90 -6.09
CA LEU A 9 3.41 -14.43 -5.55
C LEU A 9 3.44 -12.90 -5.44
N GLN A 10 2.96 -12.19 -6.48
CA GLN A 10 2.86 -10.72 -6.46
C GLN A 10 1.96 -10.22 -5.32
N LYS A 11 0.79 -10.84 -5.11
CA LYS A 11 -0.11 -10.47 -4.00
C LYS A 11 0.55 -10.67 -2.65
N ILE A 12 1.26 -11.79 -2.45
CA ILE A 12 1.98 -12.08 -1.21
C ILE A 12 3.07 -11.04 -0.95
N ILE A 13 3.91 -10.75 -1.96
CA ILE A 13 4.95 -9.71 -1.86
C ILE A 13 4.34 -8.37 -1.48
N LEU A 14 3.22 -8.01 -2.10
CA LEU A 14 2.56 -6.73 -1.85
C LEU A 14 2.02 -6.62 -0.42
N VAL A 15 1.49 -7.72 0.16
CA VAL A 15 1.08 -7.77 1.57
C VAL A 15 2.28 -7.55 2.49
N PHE A 16 3.42 -8.19 2.24
CA PHE A 16 4.62 -7.97 3.04
C PHE A 16 5.17 -6.55 2.94
N VAL A 17 5.18 -5.98 1.72
CA VAL A 17 5.57 -4.58 1.49
C VAL A 17 4.62 -3.64 2.25
N PHE A 18 3.32 -3.91 2.25
CA PHE A 18 2.34 -3.10 2.97
C PHE A 18 2.57 -3.13 4.49
N ILE A 19 2.75 -4.31 5.06
CA ILE A 19 3.04 -4.49 6.48
C ILE A 19 4.33 -3.76 6.86
N GLY A 20 5.40 -3.94 6.08
CA GLY A 20 6.66 -3.23 6.29
C GLY A 20 6.49 -1.71 6.24
N THR A 21 5.73 -1.21 5.27
CA THR A 21 5.44 0.23 5.13
C THR A 21 4.67 0.79 6.33
N ILE A 22 3.70 0.06 6.88
CA ILE A 22 3.00 0.46 8.11
C ILE A 22 4.00 0.57 9.27
N PHE A 23 4.82 -0.45 9.49
CA PHE A 23 5.80 -0.44 10.57
C PHE A 23 6.81 0.70 10.42
N THR A 24 7.36 0.91 9.23
CA THR A 24 8.28 2.01 8.96
C THR A 24 7.62 3.37 9.15
N SER A 25 6.37 3.54 8.72
CA SER A 25 5.64 4.80 8.90
C SER A 25 5.36 5.09 10.38
N LEU A 26 4.92 4.07 11.16
CA LEU A 26 4.74 4.19 12.61
C LEU A 26 6.05 4.50 13.34
N TYR A 27 7.14 3.85 12.93
CA TYR A 27 8.48 4.13 13.45
C TYR A 27 8.87 5.58 13.18
N ASN A 28 8.68 6.06 11.95
CA ASN A 28 9.01 7.43 11.56
C ASN A 28 8.18 8.48 12.35
N ILE A 29 6.89 8.22 12.56
CA ILE A 29 6.02 9.07 13.40
C ILE A 29 6.50 9.11 14.85
N THR A 30 7.05 8.00 15.35
CA THR A 30 7.59 7.91 16.71
C THR A 30 8.93 8.63 16.82
N LEU A 31 9.76 8.58 15.78
CA LEU A 31 11.07 9.23 15.74
C LEU A 31 10.95 10.75 15.71
N HIS A 32 10.00 11.29 14.93
CA HIS A 32 9.70 12.73 14.86
C HIS A 32 8.68 13.20 15.92
N LYS A 33 8.57 12.52 17.08
CA LYS A 33 7.53 12.83 18.07
C LYS A 33 7.60 14.27 18.61
N GLU A 34 8.80 14.83 18.68
CA GLU A 34 9.08 16.18 19.20
C GLU A 34 8.94 17.28 18.12
N GLU A 35 8.90 16.89 16.84
CA GLU A 35 8.84 17.80 15.70
C GLU A 35 7.42 17.79 15.11
N ALA A 36 6.57 18.72 15.55
CA ALA A 36 5.14 18.73 15.22
C ALA A 36 4.85 18.75 13.70
N ASP A 37 5.66 19.47 12.92
CA ASP A 37 5.50 19.57 11.46
C ASP A 37 5.97 18.30 10.73
N GLU A 38 7.12 17.75 11.11
CA GLU A 38 7.66 16.48 10.57
C GLU A 38 6.72 15.32 10.90
N ARG A 39 6.19 15.27 12.13
CA ARG A 39 5.19 14.30 12.55
C ARG A 39 3.89 14.40 11.76
N LYS A 40 3.43 15.61 11.43
CA LYS A 40 2.21 15.84 10.63
C LYS A 40 2.40 15.34 9.21
N LYS A 41 3.56 15.61 8.59
CA LYS A 41 3.93 15.06 7.28
C LYS A 41 3.99 13.53 7.32
N ALA A 42 4.69 12.94 8.30
CA ALA A 42 4.80 11.50 8.45
C ALA A 42 3.42 10.81 8.61
N LYS A 43 2.51 11.42 9.38
CA LYS A 43 1.11 10.95 9.49
C LYS A 43 0.33 11.06 8.18
N SER A 44 0.59 12.07 7.36
CA SER A 44 -0.11 12.24 6.07
C SER A 44 0.29 11.22 5.01
N LEU A 45 1.47 10.61 5.15
CA LEU A 45 1.97 9.58 4.23
C LEU A 45 1.27 8.22 4.45
N LEU A 46 0.82 7.94 5.68
CA LEU A 46 0.21 6.66 6.05
C LEU A 46 -1.07 6.35 5.24
N PRO A 47 -2.05 7.28 5.12
CA PRO A 47 -3.22 7.09 4.25
C PRO A 47 -2.85 6.92 2.77
N MET A 48 -1.84 7.65 2.28
CA MET A 48 -1.36 7.55 0.90
C MET A 48 -0.86 6.13 0.60
N TYR A 49 -0.03 5.57 1.49
CA TYR A 49 0.45 4.20 1.33
C TYR A 49 -0.69 3.17 1.36
N ILE A 50 -1.69 3.35 2.23
CA ILE A 50 -2.88 2.49 2.29
C ILE A 50 -3.65 2.49 0.96
N ILE A 51 -3.92 3.67 0.41
CA ILE A 51 -4.66 3.81 -0.86
C ILE A 51 -3.89 3.18 -2.02
N VAL A 52 -2.59 3.45 -2.13
CA VAL A 52 -1.73 2.92 -3.20
C VAL A 52 -1.66 1.39 -3.14
N THR A 53 -1.50 0.80 -1.95
CA THR A 53 -1.50 -0.65 -1.80
C THR A 53 -2.85 -1.26 -2.15
N PHE A 54 -3.97 -0.65 -1.75
CA PHE A 54 -5.30 -1.12 -2.15
C PHE A 54 -5.49 -1.10 -3.67
N MET A 55 -5.15 0.02 -4.31
CA MET A 55 -5.21 0.12 -5.77
C MET A 55 -4.34 -0.93 -6.45
N ALA A 56 -3.17 -1.24 -5.91
CA ALA A 56 -2.29 -2.27 -6.45
C ALA A 56 -2.87 -3.70 -6.27
N LEU A 57 -3.42 -4.04 -5.10
CA LEU A 57 -4.02 -5.36 -4.82
C LEU A 57 -5.20 -5.68 -5.73
N PHE A 58 -6.04 -4.68 -5.99
CA PHE A 58 -7.28 -4.81 -6.75
C PHE A 58 -7.14 -4.23 -8.17
N SER A 59 -5.92 -3.96 -8.63
CA SER A 59 -5.67 -3.32 -9.93
C SER A 59 -6.32 -4.08 -11.09
N SER A 60 -6.21 -5.42 -11.10
CA SER A 60 -6.85 -6.28 -12.10
C SER A 60 -8.38 -6.26 -12.01
N ASP A 61 -8.93 -6.24 -10.80
CA ASP A 61 -10.38 -6.20 -10.57
C ASP A 61 -10.97 -4.84 -10.99
N ILE A 62 -10.26 -3.75 -10.69
CA ILE A 62 -10.59 -2.38 -11.11
C ILE A 62 -10.51 -2.26 -12.64
N ALA A 63 -9.46 -2.79 -13.27
CA ALA A 63 -9.30 -2.76 -14.72
C ALA A 63 -10.42 -3.53 -15.43
N ASN A 64 -10.80 -4.71 -14.91
CA ASN A 64 -11.91 -5.49 -15.42
C ASN A 64 -13.26 -4.79 -15.19
N TYR A 65 -13.46 -4.15 -14.03
CA TYR A 65 -14.67 -3.38 -13.75
C TYR A 65 -14.84 -2.21 -14.73
N ILE A 66 -13.78 -1.41 -14.95
CA ILE A 66 -13.81 -0.28 -15.90
C ILE A 66 -14.07 -0.77 -17.32
N LYS A 67 -13.42 -1.86 -17.73
CA LYS A 67 -13.60 -2.45 -19.07
C LYS A 67 -15.02 -2.97 -19.32
N ASN A 68 -15.71 -3.44 -18.28
CA ASN A 68 -17.11 -3.88 -18.37
C ASN A 68 -18.12 -2.72 -18.26
N PHE A 69 -17.67 -1.55 -17.82
CA PHE A 69 -18.52 -0.37 -17.63
C PHE A 69 -18.61 0.53 -18.88
N ILE A 70 -17.57 0.55 -19.72
CA ILE A 70 -17.49 1.26 -21.01
C ILE A 70 -18.04 0.36 -22.12
#